data_AF-A0A6V7JN78-F1
#
_entry.id   AF-A0A6V7JN78-F1
#
_cell.length_a   1.000
_cell.length_b   1.000
_cell.length_c   1.000
_cell.angle_alpha   90.00
_cell.angle_beta   90.00
_cell.angle_gamma   90.00
#
_symmetry.space_group_name_H-M   'P 1'
#
loop_
_entity.id
_entity.type
_entity.pdbx_description
1 polymer ?
#
loop_
_entity_poly.entity_id
_entity_poly.type
_entity_poly.pdbx_seq_one_letter_code
_entity_poly.pdbx_strand_id
1 'polypeptide(L)' 'INSTWYHATQNVQKLVRVMLMRCEIPCQITAGRLFNMNFETFAK' A
#
# COMPACT_ATOMS: atom_id res chain seq x y z
N ILE A 1 -2.65 9.58 -14.22
CA ILE A 1 -2.61 8.11 -14.10
C ILE A 1 -2.17 7.56 -15.45
N ASN A 2 -0.89 7.29 -15.63
CA ASN A 2 -0.37 6.66 -16.86
C ASN A 2 0.84 5.84 -16.45
N SER A 3 0.58 4.72 -15.78
CA SER A 3 1.60 3.71 -15.52
C SER A 3 1.46 2.64 -16.60
N THR A 4 2.46 2.53 -17.48
CA THR A 4 2.48 1.60 -18.62
C THR A 4 2.78 0.15 -18.19
N TRP A 5 2.58 -0.19 -16.92
CA TRP A 5 2.96 -1.48 -16.35
C TRP A 5 2.23 -2.67 -17.00
N TYR A 6 1.02 -2.44 -17.50
CA TYR A 6 0.26 -3.44 -18.26
C TYR A 6 0.93 -3.82 -19.60
N HIS A 7 1.78 -2.95 -20.14
CA HIS A 7 2.60 -3.20 -21.34
C HIS A 7 4.02 -3.63 -21.01
N ALA A 8 4.41 -3.64 -19.72
CA ALA A 8 5.73 -4.08 -19.29
C ALA A 8 5.88 -5.60 -19.42
N THR A 9 7.10 -6.11 -19.22
CA THR A 9 7.37 -7.56 -19.28
C THR A 9 6.55 -8.33 -18.24
N GLN A 10 6.31 -9.62 -18.49
CA GLN A 10 5.55 -10.47 -17.56
C GLN A 10 6.14 -10.47 -16.14
N ASN A 11 7.46 -10.35 -16.01
CA ASN A 11 8.12 -10.29 -14.70
C ASN A 11 7.75 -9.00 -13.95
N VAL A 12 7.71 -7.86 -14.64
CA VAL A 12 7.29 -6.59 -14.05
C VAL A 12 5.82 -6.65 -13.66
N GLN A 13 4.94 -7.19 -14.51
CA GLN A 13 3.52 -7.34 -14.19
C GLN A 13 3.30 -8.21 -12.94
N LYS A 14 4.02 -9.33 -12.81
CA LYS A 14 3.98 -10.19 -11.62
C LYS A 14 4.44 -9.45 -10.37
N LEU A 15 5.52 -8.67 -10.48
CA LEU A 15 6.03 -7.86 -9.38
C LEU A 15 5.01 -6.81 -8.94
N VAL A 16 4.43 -6.07 -9.89
CA VAL A 16 3.39 -5.07 -9.63
C VAL A 16 2.17 -5.73 -8.97
N ARG A 17 1.76 -6.92 -9.42
CA ARG A 17 0.67 -7.66 -8.77
C ARG A 17 0.98 -7.98 -7.31
N VAL A 18 2.19 -8.42 -7.00
CA VAL A 18 2.62 -8.66 -5.61
C VAL A 18 2.63 -7.36 -4.80
N MET A 19 3.11 -6.27 -5.38
CA MET A 19 3.09 -4.96 -4.72
C MET A 19 1.67 -4.50 -4.41
N LEU A 20 0.73 -4.63 -5.36
CA LEU A 20 -0.68 -4.29 -5.15
C LEU A 20 -1.30 -5.09 -4.01
N MET A 21 -1.04 -6.40 -3.93
CA MET A 21 -1.52 -7.23 -2.82
C MET A 21 -0.93 -6.79 -1.47
N ARG A 22 0.35 -6.37 -1.44
CA ARG A 22 1.00 -5.91 -0.20
C ARG A 22 0.55 -4.52 0.23
N CYS A 23 0.17 -3.67 -0.73
CA CYS A 23 -0.25 -2.29 -0.50
C CYS A 23 -1.77 -2.13 -0.34
N GLU A 24 -2.54 -3.22 -0.37
CA GLU A 24 -3.99 -3.20 -0.12
C GLU A 24 -4.30 -2.59 1.25
N ILE A 25 -3.46 -2.87 2.24
CA ILE A 25 -3.46 -2.19 3.54
C ILE A 25 -2.32 -1.17 3.53
N PRO A 26 -2.61 0.14 3.70
CA PRO A 26 -1.55 1.15 3.75
C PRO A 26 -0.64 0.89 4.94
N CYS A 27 0.64 1.25 4.84
CA CYS A 27 1.55 1.14 5.98
C CYS A 27 1.03 1.99 7.16
N GLN A 28 0.84 1.35 8.32
CA GLN A 28 0.29 1.99 9.51
C GLN A 28 1.38 2.17 10.56
N ILE A 29 1.42 3.35 11.18
CA ILE A 29 2.23 3.58 12.38
C ILE A 29 1.32 3.31 13.58
N THR A 30 1.78 2.48 14.51
CA THR A 30 1.00 2.12 15.70
C THR A 30 1.65 2.66 16.96
N ALA A 31 0.84 3.14 17.90
CA ALA A 31 1.30 3.49 19.24
C ALA A 31 1.27 2.22 20.11
N GLY A 32 2.44 1.66 20.39
CA GLY A 32 2.57 0.45 21.21
C GLY A 32 1.80 -0.78 20.69
N ARG A 33 1.46 -0.82 19.38
CA ARG A 33 0.55 -1.81 18.76
C ARG A 33 -0.89 -1.80 19.27
N LEU A 34 -1.31 -0.74 19.97
CA LEU A 34 -2.66 -0.61 20.54
C LEU A 34 -3.62 0.17 19.64
N PHE A 35 -3.14 1.22 18.98
CA PHE A 35 -3.94 2.00 18.04
C PHE A 35 -3.11 2.53 16.88
N ASN A 36 -3.78 2.72 15.74
CA ASN A 36 -3.20 3.31 14.54
C ASN A 36 -3.10 4.82 14.72
N MET A 37 -1.92 5.39 14.49
CA MET A 37 -1.72 6.83 14.49
C MET A 37 -2.08 7.37 13.09
N ASN A 38 -3.22 8.02 12.99
CA ASN A 38 -3.68 8.71 11.78
C ASN A 38 -4.50 9.97 12.14
N PHE A 39 -4.90 10.75 11.14
CA PHE A 39 -5.66 11.99 11.37
C PHE A 39 -7.05 11.75 11.98
N GLU A 40 -7.68 10.61 11.70
CA GLU A 40 -8.96 10.25 12.31
C GLU A 40 -8.82 10.05 13.83
N THR A 41 -7.74 9.40 14.27
CA THR A 41 -7.42 9.25 15.70
C THR A 41 -6.89 10.51 16.37
N PHE A 42 -6.38 11.46 15.58
CA PHE A 42 -5.91 12.75 16.10
C PHE A 42 -7.06 13.75 16.32
N ALA A 43 -8.05 13.75 15.43
CA ALA A 43 -9.18 14.68 15.49
C ALA A 43 -10.30 14.26 16.47
N LYS A 44 -10.12 13.11 17.15
CA LYS A 44 -10.99 12.62 18.23
C LYS A 44 -10.39 13.02 19.58
#